data_AF-A0A533XDU4-F1
#
_entry.id   AF-A0A533XDU4-F1
#
_cell.length_a   1.000
_cell.length_b   1.000
_cell.length_c   1.000
_cell.angle_alpha   90.00
_cell.angle_beta   90.00
_cell.angle_gamma   90.00
#
_symmetry.space_group_name_H-M   'P 1'
#
loop_
_entity.id
_entity.type
_entity.pdbx_description
1 polymer ?
#
loop_
_entity_poly.entity_id
_entity_poly.type
_entity_poly.pdbx_seq_one_letter_code
_entity_poly.pdbx_strand_id
1 'polypeptide(L)'
;MAAKKGEKAFAGLELPQEFVTAVVETATEKIVPPKYEIGAIVEVSSRAPDGVQQIKKTLLAAASSPGSAEIKITYAGAPRYRIRITADDYKQAEKIMALVLDKIKDGLGKHGAFNFKREISRKYGGAS
;
A
#
# COMPACT_ATOMS: atom_id res chain seq x y z
N MET A 1 33.35 -11.83 6.14
CA MET A 1 33.16 -12.80 7.23
C MET A 1 33.76 -12.22 8.50
N ALA A 2 32.95 -12.00 9.54
CA ALA A 2 33.40 -11.89 10.93
C ALA A 2 32.18 -12.22 11.80
N ALA A 3 31.99 -13.51 12.03
CA ALA A 3 31.01 -14.05 12.95
C ALA A 3 31.75 -14.61 14.17
N LYS A 4 31.16 -14.35 15.35
CA LYS A 4 31.43 -14.97 16.66
C LYS A 4 32.76 -14.60 17.34
N LYS A 5 32.70 -13.92 18.48
CA LYS A 5 32.49 -14.53 19.82
C LYS A 5 32.61 -13.48 20.94
N GLY A 6 31.88 -13.70 22.03
CA GLY A 6 32.28 -13.20 23.35
C GLY A 6 31.38 -12.13 23.96
N GLU A 7 30.08 -12.34 24.16
CA GLU A 7 29.52 -13.20 25.23
C GLU A 7 30.01 -12.89 26.67
N LYS A 8 30.70 -11.75 26.93
CA LYS A 8 31.15 -11.42 28.29
C LYS A 8 30.61 -10.13 28.91
N ALA A 9 29.75 -9.38 28.23
CA ALA A 9 29.18 -8.15 28.79
C ALA A 9 27.82 -8.33 29.52
N PHE A 10 27.20 -9.51 29.46
CA PHE A 10 25.81 -9.71 29.91
C PHE A 10 25.64 -10.83 30.95
N ALA A 11 26.68 -11.19 31.69
CA ALA A 11 26.64 -12.25 32.70
C ALA A 11 26.22 -11.78 34.11
N GLY A 12 25.51 -10.66 34.23
CA GLY A 12 25.20 -10.05 35.54
C GLY A 12 23.76 -9.58 35.72
N LEU A 13 22.85 -9.88 34.78
CA LEU A 13 21.45 -9.47 34.87
C LEU A 13 20.58 -10.71 34.70
N GLU A 14 20.16 -11.26 35.83
CA GLU A 14 19.04 -12.20 35.92
C GLU A 14 17.76 -11.48 35.51
N LEU A 15 17.60 -11.25 34.21
CA LEU A 15 16.40 -10.65 33.65
C LEU A 15 15.50 -11.77 33.11
N PRO A 16 14.22 -11.84 33.56
CA PRO A 16 13.26 -12.83 33.10
C PRO A 16 13.15 -12.85 31.57
N GLN A 17 13.07 -14.05 30.98
CA GLN A 17 12.94 -14.25 29.53
C GLN A 17 11.74 -13.52 28.90
N GLU A 18 10.77 -13.09 29.71
CA GLU A 18 9.58 -12.35 29.27
C GLU A 18 9.89 -10.93 28.74
N PHE A 19 10.99 -10.31 29.18
CA PHE A 19 11.34 -8.95 28.73
C PHE A 19 12.10 -8.92 27.40
N VAL A 20 12.79 -10.01 27.02
CA VAL A 20 13.53 -10.06 25.75
C VAL A 20 12.57 -10.15 24.56
N THR A 21 11.43 -10.84 24.70
CA THR A 21 10.38 -10.91 23.67
C THR A 21 9.70 -9.57 23.44
N ALA A 22 9.39 -8.82 24.51
CA ALA A 22 8.72 -7.53 24.39
C ALA A 22 9.58 -6.48 23.64
N VAL A 23 10.90 -6.51 23.84
CA VAL A 23 11.80 -5.54 23.19
C VAL A 23 12.07 -5.91 21.72
N VAL A 24 12.06 -7.19 21.35
CA VAL A 24 12.19 -7.63 19.95
C VAL A 24 10.90 -7.36 19.15
N GLU A 25 9.72 -7.49 19.77
CA GLU A 25 8.44 -7.12 19.14
C GLU A 25 8.31 -5.60 18.95
N THR A 26 8.77 -4.80 19.91
CA THR A 26 8.65 -3.33 19.81
C THR A 26 9.70 -2.71 18.86
N ALA A 27 10.87 -3.34 18.68
CA ALA A 27 11.94 -2.81 17.82
C ALA A 27 11.79 -3.17 16.32
N THR A 28 10.88 -4.09 15.96
CA THR A 28 10.54 -4.37 14.55
C THR A 28 9.41 -3.48 14.03
N GLU A 29 8.82 -2.64 14.88
CA GLU A 29 7.99 -1.52 14.47
C GLU A 29 8.88 -0.37 13.95
N LYS A 30 8.71 0.00 12.67
CA LYS A 30 9.30 1.19 12.01
C LYS A 30 10.77 1.13 11.58
N ILE A 31 11.18 0.05 10.93
CA ILE A 31 12.08 0.21 9.78
C ILE A 31 11.30 -0.27 8.55
N VAL A 32 10.36 0.57 8.09
CA VAL A 32 9.80 0.37 6.76
C VAL A 32 10.95 0.64 5.80
N PRO A 33 11.41 -0.33 4.99
CA PRO A 33 12.42 -0.08 3.98
C PRO A 33 11.98 1.11 3.11
N PRO A 34 12.89 1.89 2.51
CA PRO A 34 12.51 3.03 1.70
C PRO A 34 11.59 2.57 0.56
N LYS A 35 10.30 2.90 0.66
CA LYS A 35 9.29 2.56 -0.34
C LYS A 35 8.99 3.77 -1.20
N TYR A 36 8.58 3.52 -2.43
CA TYR A 36 8.04 4.55 -3.32
C TYR A 36 6.53 4.56 -3.17
N GLU A 37 5.95 5.74 -2.92
CA GLU A 37 4.51 5.95 -2.96
C GLU A 37 4.16 6.78 -4.20
N ILE A 38 3.22 6.28 -4.99
CA ILE A 38 2.63 7.00 -6.11
C ILE A 38 1.12 7.16 -5.90
N GLY A 39 0.58 8.27 -6.38
CA GLY A 39 -0.82 8.63 -6.22
C GLY A 39 -1.54 8.85 -7.55
N ALA A 40 -2.85 8.63 -7.55
CA ALA A 40 -3.75 9.07 -8.59
C ALA A 40 -5.15 9.32 -8.03
N ILE A 41 -5.87 10.29 -8.58
CA ILE A 41 -7.32 10.45 -8.38
C ILE A 41 -8.02 9.87 -9.60
N VAL A 42 -8.95 8.95 -9.37
CA VAL A 42 -9.87 8.44 -10.39
C VAL A 42 -11.25 9.06 -10.18
N GLU A 43 -11.89 9.45 -11.27
CA GLU A 43 -13.29 9.84 -11.31
C GLU A 43 -14.09 8.69 -11.89
N VAL A 44 -15.01 8.14 -11.10
CA VAL A 44 -15.76 6.93 -11.43
C VAL A 44 -17.24 7.20 -11.23
N SER A 45 -18.03 6.94 -12.28
CA SER A 45 -19.49 7.02 -12.22
C SER A 45 -20.13 5.90 -13.03
N SER A 46 -21.39 5.56 -12.71
CA SER A 46 -22.17 4.58 -13.46
C SER A 46 -23.61 5.06 -13.54
N ARG A 47 -24.22 4.92 -14.73
CA ARG A 47 -25.64 5.25 -14.98
C ARG A 47 -26.56 4.02 -14.85
N ALA A 48 -26.01 2.88 -14.45
CA ALA A 48 -26.80 1.67 -14.18
C ALA A 48 -27.65 1.85 -12.90
N PRO A 49 -28.82 1.19 -12.80
CA PRO A 49 -29.66 1.24 -11.60
C PRO A 49 -28.94 0.71 -10.35
N ASP A 50 -27.98 -0.20 -10.51
CA ASP A 50 -27.12 -0.77 -9.47
C ASP A 50 -25.69 -0.18 -9.47
N GLY A 51 -25.49 0.98 -10.11
CA GLY A 51 -24.18 1.56 -10.38
C GLY A 51 -23.29 1.74 -9.14
N VAL A 52 -23.86 2.10 -7.99
CA VAL A 52 -23.08 2.23 -6.73
C VAL A 52 -22.51 0.88 -6.29
N GLN A 53 -23.28 -0.20 -6.38
CA GLN A 53 -22.80 -1.54 -6.03
C GLN A 53 -21.72 -2.00 -7.01
N GLN A 54 -21.90 -1.72 -8.29
CA GLN A 54 -20.92 -2.03 -9.32
C GLN A 54 -19.59 -1.32 -9.06
N ILE A 55 -19.62 0.00 -8.80
CA ILE A 55 -18.42 0.78 -8.49
C ILE A 55 -17.71 0.22 -7.25
N LYS A 56 -18.46 -0.07 -6.18
CA LYS A 56 -17.89 -0.62 -4.94
C LYS A 56 -17.20 -1.97 -5.19
N LYS A 57 -17.85 -2.89 -5.91
CA LYS A 57 -17.27 -4.20 -6.26
C LYS A 57 -15.99 -4.05 -7.08
N THR A 58 -16.02 -3.19 -8.09
CA THR A 58 -14.87 -2.93 -8.97
C THR A 58 -13.69 -2.33 -8.21
N LEU A 59 -13.92 -1.33 -7.36
CA LEU A 59 -12.84 -0.72 -6.56
C LEU A 59 -12.26 -1.71 -5.54
N LEU A 60 -13.09 -2.51 -4.87
CA LEU A 60 -12.62 -3.55 -3.95
C LEU A 60 -11.78 -4.60 -4.67
N ALA A 61 -12.21 -5.07 -5.83
CA ALA A 61 -11.45 -6.02 -6.64
C ALA A 61 -10.11 -5.44 -7.14
N ALA A 62 -10.09 -4.14 -7.45
CA ALA A 62 -8.88 -3.44 -7.88
C ALA A 62 -7.90 -3.17 -6.72
N ALA A 63 -8.39 -3.06 -5.48
CA ALA A 63 -7.56 -2.90 -4.29
C ALA A 63 -6.82 -4.20 -3.88
N SER A 64 -7.18 -5.35 -4.45
CA SER A 64 -6.48 -6.61 -4.19
C SER A 64 -5.04 -6.55 -4.71
N SER A 65 -4.07 -6.60 -3.79
CA SER A 65 -2.66 -6.45 -4.12
C SER A 65 -2.06 -7.71 -4.74
N PRO A 66 -1.34 -7.59 -5.89
CA PRO A 66 -0.48 -8.65 -6.37
C PRO A 66 0.89 -8.55 -5.66
N GLY A 67 1.11 -9.37 -4.62
CA GLY A 67 2.43 -9.55 -4.01
C GLY A 67 2.76 -8.56 -2.87
N SER A 68 3.96 -7.98 -2.88
CA SER A 68 4.52 -7.19 -1.77
C SER A 68 4.12 -5.70 -1.75
N ALA A 69 3.43 -5.22 -2.78
CA ALA A 69 2.95 -3.85 -2.85
C ALA A 69 1.71 -3.64 -1.96
N GLU A 70 1.51 -2.43 -1.47
CA GLU A 70 0.28 -2.04 -0.77
C GLU A 70 -0.56 -1.15 -1.70
N ILE A 71 -1.85 -1.47 -1.87
CA ILE A 71 -2.80 -0.67 -2.66
C ILE A 71 -3.87 -0.13 -1.71
N LYS A 72 -4.01 1.19 -1.65
CA LYS A 72 -5.03 1.87 -0.85
C LYS A 72 -5.93 2.70 -1.75
N ILE A 73 -7.23 2.40 -1.75
CA ILE A 73 -8.26 3.19 -2.44
C ILE A 73 -9.13 3.87 -1.39
N THR A 74 -9.20 5.19 -1.45
CA THR A 74 -9.91 6.03 -0.48
C THR A 74 -10.93 6.91 -1.18
N TYR A 75 -12.08 7.13 -0.54
CA TYR A 75 -13.09 8.04 -1.07
C TYR A 75 -12.62 9.49 -0.94
N ALA A 76 -12.63 10.24 -2.04
CA ALA A 76 -12.20 11.64 -2.08
C ALA A 76 -13.37 12.61 -2.35
N GLY A 77 -14.61 12.15 -2.13
CA GLY A 77 -15.84 12.86 -2.48
C GLY A 77 -16.30 12.52 -3.89
N ALA A 78 -17.58 12.17 -4.06
CA ALA A 78 -18.11 11.70 -5.34
C ALA A 78 -17.91 12.74 -6.46
N PRO A 79 -17.58 12.31 -7.69
CA PRO A 79 -17.35 10.92 -8.14
C PRO A 79 -15.90 10.42 -7.95
N ARG A 80 -15.12 11.02 -7.05
CA ARG A 80 -13.66 10.87 -6.95
C ARG A 80 -13.22 9.86 -5.89
N TYR A 81 -12.22 9.07 -6.25
CA TYR A 81 -11.51 8.15 -5.39
C TYR A 81 -10.00 8.33 -5.55
N ARG A 82 -9.25 8.31 -4.45
CA ARG A 82 -7.79 8.41 -4.46
C ARG A 82 -7.17 7.03 -4.30
N ILE A 83 -6.27 6.70 -5.22
CA ILE A 83 -5.47 5.49 -5.26
C ILE A 83 -4.06 5.85 -4.79
N ARG A 84 -3.54 5.12 -3.81
CA ARG A 84 -2.14 5.14 -3.40
C ARG A 84 -1.56 3.75 -3.53
N ILE A 85 -0.37 3.67 -4.13
CA ILE A 85 0.37 2.43 -4.28
C ILE A 85 1.75 2.62 -3.68
N THR A 86 2.10 1.73 -2.78
CA THR A 86 3.38 1.73 -2.07
C THR A 86 4.13 0.45 -2.42
N ALA A 87 5.31 0.57 -3.02
CA ALA A 87 6.14 -0.56 -3.47
C ALA A 87 7.64 -0.28 -3.25
N ASP A 88 8.47 -1.30 -3.40
CA ASP A 88 9.92 -1.18 -3.15
C ASP A 88 10.67 -0.41 -4.25
N ASP A 89 10.13 -0.39 -5.48
CA ASP A 89 10.65 0.42 -6.58
C ASP A 89 9.53 1.12 -7.37
N TYR A 90 9.90 2.24 -7.96
CA TYR A 90 8.97 3.07 -8.75
C TYR A 90 8.40 2.34 -9.98
N LYS A 91 9.19 1.50 -10.66
CA LYS A 91 8.72 0.81 -11.88
C LYS A 91 7.65 -0.22 -11.55
N GLN A 92 7.81 -0.96 -10.46
CA GLN A 92 6.78 -1.85 -9.94
C GLN A 92 5.52 -1.07 -9.54
N ALA A 93 5.67 0.05 -8.83
CA ALA A 93 4.54 0.89 -8.46
C ALA A 93 3.75 1.35 -9.71
N GLU A 94 4.43 1.87 -10.74
CA GLU A 94 3.80 2.29 -12.00
C GLU A 94 3.07 1.15 -12.71
N LYS A 95 3.69 -0.03 -12.77
CA LYS A 95 3.09 -1.21 -13.40
C LYS A 95 1.81 -1.61 -12.67
N ILE A 96 1.83 -1.61 -11.34
CA ILE A 96 0.65 -1.93 -10.52
C ILE A 96 -0.42 -0.84 -10.69
N MET A 97 -0.04 0.44 -10.74
CA MET A 97 -1.00 1.53 -11.02
C MET A 97 -1.72 1.32 -12.34
N ALA A 98 -0.99 1.03 -13.43
CA ALA A 98 -1.60 0.75 -14.72
C ALA A 98 -2.60 -0.42 -14.63
N LEU A 99 -2.21 -1.53 -13.99
CA LEU A 99 -3.09 -2.69 -13.79
C LEU A 99 -4.34 -2.37 -12.97
N VAL A 100 -4.22 -1.54 -11.93
CA VAL A 100 -5.34 -1.10 -11.10
C VAL A 100 -6.30 -0.23 -11.92
N LEU A 101 -5.76 0.74 -12.69
CA LEU A 101 -6.57 1.62 -13.54
C LEU A 101 -7.32 0.82 -14.62
N ASP A 102 -6.66 -0.14 -15.26
CA ASP A 102 -7.30 -1.02 -16.26
C ASP A 102 -8.39 -1.89 -15.63
N LYS A 103 -8.13 -2.53 -14.48
CA LYS A 103 -9.15 -3.29 -13.75
C LYS A 103 -10.38 -2.46 -13.40
N ILE A 104 -10.18 -1.20 -12.99
CA ILE A 104 -11.28 -0.29 -12.67
C ILE A 104 -12.06 0.03 -13.94
N LYS A 105 -11.38 0.37 -15.03
CA LYS A 105 -12.00 0.69 -16.32
C LYS A 105 -12.82 -0.49 -16.85
N ASP A 106 -12.27 -1.70 -16.80
CA ASP A 106 -12.94 -2.90 -17.29
C ASP A 106 -14.14 -3.30 -16.42
N GLY A 107 -14.01 -3.21 -15.09
CA GLY A 107 -15.10 -3.54 -14.17
C GLY A 107 -16.30 -2.59 -14.21
N LEU A 108 -16.15 -1.40 -14.80
CA LEU A 108 -17.23 -0.42 -14.97
C LEU A 108 -18.17 -0.74 -16.14
N GLY A 109 -17.74 -1.57 -17.09
CA GLY A 109 -18.58 -2.03 -18.20
C GLY A 109 -19.17 -0.89 -19.05
N LYS A 110 -20.25 -1.18 -19.79
CA LYS A 110 -20.81 -0.29 -20.82
C LYS A 110 -21.46 1.00 -20.28
N HIS A 111 -21.92 1.00 -19.02
CA HIS A 111 -22.66 2.13 -18.42
C HIS A 111 -21.80 2.99 -17.49
N GLY A 112 -20.52 2.63 -17.33
CA GLY A 112 -19.60 3.36 -16.49
C GLY A 112 -18.79 4.41 -17.25
N ALA A 113 -18.45 5.49 -16.56
CA ALA A 113 -17.49 6.47 -17.03
C ALA A 113 -16.28 6.50 -16.09
N PHE A 114 -15.10 6.57 -16.68
CA PHE A 114 -13.82 6.52 -15.99
C PHE A 114 -12.91 7.64 -16.51
N ASN A 115 -12.34 8.41 -15.59
CA ASN A 115 -11.26 9.34 -15.87
C ASN A 115 -10.23 9.26 -14.73
N PHE A 116 -8.99 9.68 -14.98
CA PHE A 116 -7.98 9.73 -13.93
C PHE A 116 -7.01 10.88 -14.10
N LYS A 117 -6.45 11.33 -12.98
CA LYS A 117 -5.37 12.32 -12.89
C LYS A 117 -4.29 11.80 -11.96
N ARG A 118 -3.03 11.98 -12.36
CA ARG A 118 -1.88 11.58 -11.56
C ARG A 118 -1.67 12.58 -10.42
N GLU A 119 -1.30 12.06 -9.25
CA GLU A 119 -0.85 12.87 -8.12
C GLU A 119 0.67 12.72 -7.94
N ILE A 120 1.28 13.67 -7.25
CA ILE A 120 2.73 13.74 -7.04
C ILE A 120 3.23 12.47 -6.33
N SER A 121 4.29 11.86 -6.85
CA SER A 121 4.98 10.74 -6.20
C SER A 121 5.91 11.24 -5.09
N ARG A 122 6.01 10.48 -4.00
CA ARG A 122 6.92 10.80 -2.88
C ARG A 122 7.67 9.55 -2.45
N LYS A 123 8.94 9.73 -2.05
CA LYS A 123 9.69 8.70 -1.35
C LYS A 123 9.10 8.57 0.06
N TYR A 124 8.59 7.39 0.40
CA TYR A 124 7.92 7.10 1.66
C TYR A 124 8.88 6.30 2.55
N GLY A 125 9.14 6.78 3.78
CA GLY A 125 10.00 6.08 4.75
C GLY A 125 11.47 6.54 4.83
N GLY A 126 11.80 7.74 4.35
CA GLY A 126 13.04 8.42 4.78
C GLY A 126 12.79 9.17 6.08
N ALA A 127 13.38 8.73 7.19
CA ALA A 127 13.50 9.56 8.38
C ALA A 127 14.16 10.90 7.98
N SER A 128 13.51 12.01 8.31
CA SER A 128 14.16 13.33 8.36
C SER A 128 14.85 13.49 9.69
#